data_AF-A0A971FZJ1-F1
#
_entry.id   AF-A0A971FZJ1-F1
#
_cell.length_a   1.000
_cell.length_b   1.000
_cell.length_c   1.000
_cell.angle_alpha   90.00
_cell.angle_beta   90.00
_cell.angle_gamma   90.00
#
_symmetry.space_group_name_H-M   'P 1'
#
loop_
_entity.id
_entity.type
_entity.pdbx_description
1 polymer ?
#
loop_
_entity_poly.entity_id
_entity_poly.type
_entity_poly.pdbx_seq_one_letter_code
_entity_poly.pdbx_strand_id
1 'polypeptide(L)'
;LGEVGFAFLVPATGTEPPSPDDMVAWARETMANFKAPRHVRWVDSLPLNPSGKIQKFVLRDEAGDLLATPTATPTATPDPDPGADA
;
A
#
# COMPACT_ATOMS: atom_id res chain seq x y z
N LEU A 1 -12.58 -13.32 14.92
CA LEU A 1 -12.06 -12.27 14.01
C LEU A 1 -10.96 -12.93 13.18
N GLY A 2 -11.10 -13.00 11.85
CA GLY A 2 -10.14 -13.72 11.00
C GLY A 2 -8.96 -12.84 10.58
N GLU A 3 -7.84 -13.47 10.24
CA GLU A 3 -6.70 -12.80 9.60
C GLU A 3 -6.90 -12.78 8.08
N VAL A 4 -6.43 -11.72 7.43
CA VAL A 4 -6.47 -11.58 5.97
C VAL A 4 -5.08 -11.28 5.44
N GLY A 5 -4.71 -11.92 4.33
CA GLY A 5 -3.42 -11.64 3.67
C GLY A 5 -3.42 -10.27 3.02
N PHE A 6 -2.39 -9.47 3.31
CA PHE A 6 -2.11 -8.18 2.68
C PHE A 6 -0.69 -8.20 2.12
N ALA A 7 -0.50 -7.77 0.87
CA ALA A 7 0.81 -7.74 0.23
C ALA A 7 1.22 -6.31 -0.16
N PHE A 8 2.47 -5.95 0.16
CA PHE A 8 3.12 -4.74 -0.33
C PHE A 8 4.10 -5.11 -1.43
N LEU A 9 3.99 -4.45 -2.57
CA LEU A 9 4.81 -4.71 -3.75
C LEU A 9 5.59 -3.46 -4.14
N VAL A 10 6.84 -3.64 -4.57
CA VAL A 10 7.67 -2.57 -5.13
C VAL A 10 7.83 -2.84 -6.63
N PRO A 11 7.53 -1.88 -7.52
CA PRO A 11 7.68 -2.08 -8.94
C PRO A 11 9.16 -2.26 -9.32
N ALA A 12 9.42 -3.12 -10.30
CA ALA A 12 10.74 -3.18 -10.91
C ALA A 12 11.04 -1.87 -11.64
N THR A 13 12.28 -1.38 -11.53
CA THR A 13 12.71 -0.13 -12.16
C THR A 13 12.40 -0.11 -13.65
N GLY A 14 11.77 0.98 -14.13
CA GLY A 14 11.44 1.16 -15.55
C GLY A 14 10.26 0.33 -16.05
N THR A 15 9.50 -0.30 -15.15
CA THR A 15 8.30 -1.06 -15.50
C THR A 15 7.05 -0.34 -14.99
N GLU A 16 6.01 -0.30 -15.81
CA GLU A 16 4.69 0.14 -15.34
C GLU A 16 4.02 -1.00 -14.57
N PRO A 17 3.69 -0.81 -13.28
CA PRO A 17 3.10 -1.87 -12.48
C PRO A 17 1.67 -2.18 -12.96
N PRO A 18 1.28 -3.47 -13.03
CA PRO A 18 -0.11 -3.84 -13.25
C PRO A 18 -1.00 -3.38 -12.09
N SER A 19 -2.31 -3.41 -12.28
CA SER A 19 -3.23 -3.01 -11.22
C SER A 19 -3.10 -3.95 -9.99
N PRO A 20 -3.37 -3.46 -8.77
CA PRO A 20 -3.41 -4.32 -7.59
C PRO A 20 -4.39 -5.50 -7.72
N ASP A 21 -5.52 -5.29 -8.39
CA ASP A 21 -6.53 -6.33 -8.61
C ASP A 21 -6.03 -7.43 -9.54
N ASP A 22 -5.30 -7.06 -10.61
CA ASP A 22 -4.65 -8.03 -11.50
C ASP A 22 -3.64 -8.88 -10.73
N MET A 23 -2.91 -8.27 -9.79
CA MET A 23 -1.96 -8.99 -8.95
C MET A 23 -2.65 -9.97 -8.00
N VAL A 24 -3.81 -9.61 -7.43
CA VAL A 24 -4.61 -10.51 -6.61
C VAL A 24 -5.16 -11.67 -7.45
N ALA A 25 -5.65 -11.38 -8.66
CA ALA A 25 -6.15 -12.40 -9.58
C ALA A 25 -5.05 -13.40 -9.94
N TRP A 26 -3.89 -12.89 -10.38
CA TRP A 26 -2.72 -13.70 -10.68
C TRP A 26 -2.27 -14.56 -9.48
N ALA A 27 -2.26 -14.00 -8.27
CA ALA A 27 -1.87 -14.74 -7.07
C ALA A 27 -2.84 -15.88 -6.72
N ARG A 28 -4.15 -15.71 -6.98
CA ARG A 28 -5.16 -16.75 -6.77
C ARG A 28 -5.07 -17.87 -7.79
N GLU A 29 -4.66 -17.57 -9.01
CA GLU A 29 -4.46 -18.56 -10.08
C GLU A 29 -3.15 -19.35 -9.90
N THR A 30 -2.11 -18.70 -9.39
CA THR A 30 -0.77 -19.29 -9.30
C THR A 30 -0.44 -19.92 -7.94
N MET A 31 -1.22 -19.62 -6.90
CA MET A 31 -0.98 -20.11 -5.54
C MET A 31 -2.23 -20.72 -4.92
N ALA A 32 -2.04 -21.53 -3.86
CA ALA A 32 -3.17 -22.04 -3.09
C ALA A 32 -3.96 -20.87 -2.47
N ASN A 33 -5.30 -20.97 -2.48
CA ASN A 33 -6.20 -19.89 -2.04
C ASN A 33 -5.89 -19.30 -0.66
N PHE A 34 -5.40 -20.12 0.28
CA PHE A 34 -5.05 -19.65 1.63
C PHE A 34 -3.74 -18.84 1.69
N LYS A 35 -2.94 -18.83 0.63
CA LYS A 35 -1.71 -18.04 0.48
C LYS A 35 -1.89 -16.78 -0.36
N ALA A 36 -2.94 -16.73 -1.17
CA ALA A 36 -3.22 -15.59 -2.02
C ALA A 36 -3.63 -14.39 -1.13
N PRO A 37 -2.96 -13.23 -1.25
CA PRO A 37 -3.37 -12.04 -0.53
C PRO A 37 -4.76 -11.60 -0.99
N ARG A 38 -5.53 -11.01 -0.08
CA ARG A 38 -6.83 -10.42 -0.40
C ARG A 38 -6.71 -8.94 -0.78
N HIS A 39 -5.62 -8.31 -0.38
CA HIS A 39 -5.30 -6.92 -0.66
C HIS A 39 -3.84 -6.81 -1.12
N VAL A 40 -3.61 -5.96 -2.12
CA VAL A 40 -2.28 -5.63 -2.64
C VAL A 40 -2.14 -4.11 -2.65
N ARG A 41 -0.95 -3.62 -2.28
CA ARG A 41 -0.60 -2.20 -2.36
C ARG A 41 0.76 -2.05 -3.02
N TRP A 42 0.83 -1.22 -4.06
CA TRP A 42 2.10 -0.76 -4.60
C TRP A 42 2.68 0.35 -3.72
N VAL A 43 3.98 0.26 -3.46
CA VAL A 43 4.76 1.24 -2.70
C VAL A 43 6.07 1.50 -3.42
N ASP A 44 6.59 2.72 -3.33
CA ASP A 44 7.87 3.09 -3.95
C ASP A 44 9.05 2.39 -3.27
N SER A 45 8.92 2.15 -1.96
CA SER A 45 9.93 1.45 -1.16
C SER A 45 9.32 0.79 0.07
N LEU A 46 10.02 -0.22 0.59
CA LEU A 46 9.66 -0.85 1.86
C LEU A 46 10.33 -0.12 3.03
N PRO A 47 9.68 -0.01 4.20
CA PRO A 47 10.29 0.57 5.38
C PRO A 47 11.42 -0.34 5.85
N LEU A 48 12.66 0.17 5.81
CA LEU A 48 13.85 -0.53 6.25
C LEU A 48 14.37 0.06 7.56
N ASN A 49 14.96 -0.76 8.42
CA ASN A 49 15.73 -0.29 9.56
C ASN A 49 17.15 0.14 9.11
N PRO A 50 17.98 0.72 9.99
CA PRO A 50 19.35 1.13 9.64
C PRO A 50 20.25 -0.01 9.14
N SER A 51 19.91 -1.26 9.43
CA SER A 51 20.60 -2.46 8.94
C SER A 51 20.01 -3.03 7.63
N GLY A 52 19.06 -2.33 7.00
CA GLY A 52 18.41 -2.74 5.75
C GLY A 52 17.37 -3.85 5.90
N LYS A 53 16.90 -4.17 7.11
CA LYS A 53 15.84 -5.17 7.33
C LYS A 53 14.46 -4.52 7.26
N ILE A 54 13.51 -5.23 6.66
CA ILE A 54 12.11 -4.77 6.55
C ILE A 54 11.48 -4.67 7.94
N GLN A 55 10.89 -3.51 8.22
CA GLN A 55 10.14 -3.23 9.43
C GLN A 55 8.69 -3.72 9.27
N LYS A 56 8.49 -5.04 9.44
CA LYS A 56 7.17 -5.69 9.24
C LYS A 56 6.05 -5.14 10.12
N PHE A 57 6.38 -4.57 11.28
CA PHE A 57 5.38 -3.98 12.18
C PHE A 57 4.78 -2.69 11.61
N VAL A 58 5.59 -1.86 10.95
CA VAL A 58 5.13 -0.63 10.25
C VAL A 58 4.16 -1.02 9.14
N LEU A 59 4.55 -1.99 8.30
CA LEU A 59 3.67 -2.48 7.22
C LEU A 59 2.35 -3.06 7.73
N ARG A 60 2.36 -3.69 8.92
CA ARG A 60 1.13 -4.22 9.53
C ARG A 60 0.22 -3.10 10.01
N ASP A 61 0.80 -2.05 10.60
CA ASP A 61 0.09 -0.87 11.07
C ASP A 61 -0.55 -0.12 9.89
N GLU A 62 0.24 0.16 8.86
CA GLU A 62 -0.25 0.77 7.61
C GLU A 62 -1.36 -0.05 6.95
N ALA A 63 -1.23 -1.38 6.91
CA ALA A 63 -2.30 -2.24 6.41
C ALA A 63 -3.56 -2.15 7.28
N GLY A 64 -3.41 -2.06 8.60
CA GLY A 64 -4.52 -1.83 9.53
C GLY A 64 -5.26 -0.54 9.22
N ASP A 65 -4.54 0.57 9.07
CA ASP A 65 -5.10 1.88 8.75
C ASP A 65 -5.80 1.91 7.39
N LEU A 66 -5.16 1.35 6.35
CA LEU A 66 -5.73 1.27 5.00
C LEU A 66 -7.03 0.46 4.96
N LEU A 67 -7.15 -0.57 5.80
CA LEU A 67 -8.36 -1.39 5.91
C LEU A 67 -9.42 -0.77 6.84
N ALA A 68 -9.00 0.06 7.79
CA ALA A 68 -9.88 0.73 8.75
C ALA A 68 -10.50 2.03 8.20
N THR A 69 -9.90 2.65 7.18
CA THR A 69 -10.37 3.93 6.65
C THR A 69 -11.59 3.72 5.72
N PRO A 70 -12.81 4.18 6.07
CA PRO A 70 -13.87 4.32 5.08
C PRO A 70 -13.52 5.50 4.17
N THR A 71 -13.37 5.23 2.88
CA THR A 71 -13.09 6.19 1.79
C THR A 71 -13.67 7.58 2.04
N ALA A 72 -12.84 8.54 2.46
CA ALA A 72 -13.15 9.96 2.35
C ALA A 72 -12.61 10.45 1.00
N THR A 73 -13.52 10.92 0.14
CA THR A 73 -13.26 11.48 -1.18
C THR A 73 -12.18 12.57 -1.13
N PRO A 74 -11.09 12.48 -1.93
CA PRO A 74 -10.14 13.59 -2.04
C PRO A 74 -10.79 14.73 -2.83
N THR A 75 -11.21 15.79 -2.13
CA THR A 75 -11.43 17.09 -2.77
C THR A 75 -10.07 17.75 -2.96
N ALA A 76 -9.51 17.67 -4.17
CA ALA A 76 -8.45 18.56 -4.65
C ALA A 76 -9.09 19.95 -4.89
N THR A 77 -8.54 21.09 -4.46
CA THR A 77 -7.28 21.74 -4.89
C THR A 77 -7.05 23.00 -4.00
N PRO A 78 -5.81 23.52 -3.91
CA PRO A 78 -5.19 24.08 -2.70
C PRO A 78 -5.07 25.63 -2.63
N ASP A 79 -4.58 26.08 -1.46
CA ASP A 79 -3.85 27.31 -1.01
C ASP A 79 -3.43 28.41 -2.03
N PRO A 80 -3.00 29.64 -1.60
CA PRO A 80 -2.80 30.16 -0.23
C PRO A 80 -3.37 31.59 0.03
N ASP A 81 -3.43 31.95 1.31
CA ASP A 81 -3.58 33.33 1.82
C ASP A 81 -2.26 34.13 1.64
N PRO A 82 -2.23 35.28 0.95
CA PRO A 82 -1.07 36.17 0.93
C PRO A 82 -1.25 37.29 1.98
N GLY A 83 -0.54 37.20 3.10
CA GLY A 83 -0.66 38.21 4.16
C GLY A 83 0.44 38.23 5.20
N ALA A 84 1.72 38.23 4.81
CA ALA A 84 2.82 38.61 5.68
C ALA A 84 3.66 39.67 4.97
N ASP A 85 3.40 40.95 5.25
CA ASP A 85 4.32 42.08 5.12
C ASP A 85 3.65 43.36 5.68
N ALA A 86 4.01 43.74 6.92
CA ALA A 86 4.16 45.12 7.45
C ALA A 86 4.21 45.13 8.99
#